data_AF-A0A7W4WAA5-F1
#
_entry.id   AF-A0A7W4WAA5-F1
#
_cell.length_a   1.000
_cell.length_b   1.000
_cell.length_c   1.000
_cell.angle_alpha   90.00
_cell.angle_beta   90.00
_cell.angle_gamma   90.00
#
_symmetry.space_group_name_H-M   'P 1'
#
loop_
_entity.id
_entity.type
_entity.pdbx_description
1 polymer ?
#
loop_
_entity_poly.entity_id
_entity_poly.type
_entity_poly.pdbx_seq_one_letter_code
_entity_poly.pdbx_strand_id
1 'polypeptide(L)' 'MPAFEKALIEIALKHTAERKRDAAELLGWGRNTLTRKLKELGMNGEEEH' A
#
# COMPACT_ATOMS: atom_id res chain seq x y z
N MET A 1 -10.88 -6.79 -9.46
CA MET A 1 -9.42 -6.71 -9.28
C MET A 1 -8.90 -5.89 -8.08
N PRO A 2 -9.70 -5.21 -7.22
CA PRO A 2 -9.15 -4.53 -6.03
C PRO A 2 -8.46 -5.48 -5.03
N ALA A 3 -8.94 -6.73 -4.92
CA ALA A 3 -8.41 -7.70 -3.96
C ALA A 3 -6.94 -8.09 -4.20
N PHE A 4 -6.50 -8.16 -5.47
CA PHE A 4 -5.11 -8.47 -5.80
C PHE A 4 -4.19 -7.31 -5.41
N GLU A 5 -4.53 -6.07 -5.78
CA GLU A 5 -3.74 -4.90 -5.40
C GLU A 5 -3.68 -4.72 -3.87
N LYS A 6 -4.79 -4.95 -3.15
CA LYS A 6 -4.81 -4.96 -1.69
C LYS A 6 -3.83 -5.98 -1.11
N ALA A 7 -3.93 -7.24 -1.54
CA ALA A 7 -3.05 -8.30 -1.06
C ALA A 7 -1.58 -8.02 -1.39
N LEU A 8 -1.29 -7.51 -2.59
CA LEU A 8 0.06 -7.14 -3.01
C LEU A 8 0.66 -6.05 -2.11
N ILE A 9 -0.12 -5.01 -1.81
CA ILE A 9 0.29 -3.91 -0.94
C ILE A 9 0.45 -4.38 0.50
N GLU A 10 -0.45 -5.20 1.02
CA GLU A 10 -0.34 -5.78 2.36
C GLU A 10 0.92 -6.63 2.52
N ILE A 11 1.23 -7.48 1.55
CA ILE A 11 2.43 -8.31 1.57
C ILE A 11 3.67 -7.43 1.53
N ALA A 12 3.69 -6.40 0.67
CA ALA A 12 4.82 -5.48 0.57
C ALA A 12 5.03 -4.70 1.89
N LEU A 13 3.96 -4.19 2.49
CA LEU A 13 4.02 -3.51 3.79
C LEU A 13 4.49 -4.44 4.90
N LYS A 14 3.96 -5.67 4.98
CA LYS A 14 4.43 -6.67 5.96
C LYS A 14 5.91 -7.00 5.78
N HIS A 15 6.37 -7.11 4.53
CA HIS A 15 7.76 -7.40 4.21
C HIS A 15 8.72 -6.25 4.61
N THR A 16 8.24 -5.00 4.56
CA THR A 16 9.05 -3.83 4.86
C THR A 16 8.84 -3.25 6.26
N ALA A 17 8.19 -4.01 7.16
CA ALA A 17 7.80 -3.55 8.49
C ALA A 17 6.99 -2.24 8.46
N GLU A 18 5.97 -2.21 7.58
CA GLU A 18 5.02 -1.11 7.35
C GLU A 18 5.65 0.20 6.83
N ARG A 19 6.93 0.15 6.42
CA ARG A 19 7.58 1.29 5.79
C ARG A 19 7.07 1.48 4.37
N LYS A 20 6.18 2.46 4.21
CA LYS A 20 5.54 2.80 2.91
C LYS A 20 6.56 3.12 1.81
N ARG A 21 7.69 3.74 2.13
CA ARG A 21 8.75 4.04 1.15
C ARG A 21 9.35 2.76 0.56
N ASP A 22 9.78 1.86 1.43
CA ASP A 22 10.39 0.59 1.07
C ASP A 22 9.36 -0.32 0.38
N ALA A 23 8.10 -0.30 0.81
CA ALA A 23 7.03 -1.06 0.16
C ALA A 23 6.80 -0.55 -1.26
N ALA A 24 6.85 0.77 -1.50
CA ALA A 24 6.73 1.33 -2.84
C ALA A 24 7.90 0.90 -3.73
N GLU A 25 9.12 0.95 -3.20
CA GLU A 25 10.32 0.48 -3.88
C GLU A 25 10.24 -1.02 -4.24
N LEU A 26 9.78 -1.86 -3.31
CA LEU A 26 9.58 -3.29 -3.52
C LEU A 26 8.54 -3.59 -4.60
N LEU A 27 7.48 -2.77 -4.70
CA LEU A 27 6.43 -2.89 -5.71
C LEU A 27 6.84 -2.29 -7.07
N GLY A 28 8.00 -1.63 -7.16
CA GLY A 28 8.40 -0.86 -8.34
C GLY A 28 7.51 0.37 -8.56
N TRP A 29 6.81 0.83 -7.53
CA TRP A 29 5.92 1.98 -7.56
C TRP A 29 6.62 3.22 -7.02
N GLY A 30 6.35 4.38 -7.61
CA GLY A 30 6.68 5.64 -6.96
C GLY A 30 5.90 5.78 -5.64
N ARG A 31 6.49 6.44 -4.64
CA ARG A 31 5.82 6.71 -3.34
C ARG A 31 4.43 7.33 -3.52
N ASN A 32 4.28 8.25 -4.47
CA ASN A 32 3.00 8.91 -4.77
C ASN A 32 1.96 7.94 -5.35
N THR A 33 2.39 6.97 -6.15
CA THR A 33 1.53 5.92 -6.70
C THR A 33 1.03 5.02 -5.59
N LEU A 34 1.92 4.57 -4.69
CA LEU A 34 1.51 3.76 -3.53
C LEU A 34 0.53 4.53 -2.63
N THR A 35 0.80 5.81 -2.34
CA THR A 35 -0.12 6.65 -1.54
C THR A 35 -1.50 6.78 -2.18
N ARG A 36 -1.56 7.00 -3.51
CA ARG A 36 -2.84 7.02 -4.23
C ARG A 36 -3.56 5.68 -4.16
N LYS A 37 -2.86 4.58 -4.38
CA LYS A 37 -3.42 3.22 -4.30
C LYS A 37 -3.95 2.92 -2.90
N LEU A 38 -3.22 3.27 -1.85
CA LEU A 38 -3.68 3.13 -0.47
C LEU A 38 -4.97 3.90 -0.21
N LYS A 39 -5.09 5.14 -0.73
CA LYS A 39 -6.31 5.94 -0.60
C LYS A 39 -7.48 5.39 -1.42
N GLU A 40 -7.23 4.99 -2.67
CA GLU A 40 -8.22 4.40 -3.57
C GLU A 40 -8.76 3.06 -3.04
N LEU A 41 -7.94 2.31 -2.29
CA LEU A 41 -8.28 1.01 -1.73
C LEU A 41 -8.81 1.07 -0.29
N GLY A 42 -8.85 2.25 0.35
CA GLY A 42 -9.26 2.40 1.75
C GLY A 42 -8.29 1.72 2.73
N MET A 43 -7.00 1.70 2.42
CA MET A 43 -5.95 1.06 3.22
C MET A 43 -5.09 2.04 4.02
N ASN A 44 -5.32 3.36 3.86
CA ASN A 44 -4.84 4.33 4.83
C ASN A 44 -5.75 4.16 6.05
N GLY A 45 -5.21 3.94 7.26
CA GLY A 45 -5.97 3.69 8.50
C GLY A 45 -6.86 4.85 8.99
N GLU A 46 -7.53 5.55 8.07
CA GLU A 46 -8.59 6.53 8.27
C GLU A 46 -9.94 5.84 8.02
N GLU A 47 -10.20 4.73 8.72
CA GLU A 47 -11.55 4.22 8.96
C GLU A 47 -11.76 4.12 10.47
N GLU A 48 -11.80 5.26 11.15
CA GLU A 48 -12.55 5.43 12.40
C GLU A 48 -13.04 6.88 12.49
N HIS A 49 -14.21 7.17 11.88
CA HIS A 49 -15.28 7.87 12.58
C HIS A 49 -16.66 7.66 11.93
#